data_AF-A0A2N5TDF0-F1
#
_entry.id   AF-A0A2N5TDF0-F1
#
_cell.length_a   1.000
_cell.length_b   1.000
_cell.length_c   1.000
_cell.angle_alpha   90.00
_cell.angle_beta   90.00
_cell.angle_gamma   90.00
#
_symmetry.space_group_name_H-M   'P 1'
#
loop_
_entity.id
_entity.type
_entity.pdbx_description
1 polymer ?
#
loop_
_entity_poly.entity_id
_entity_poly.type
_entity_poly.pdbx_seq_one_letter_code
_entity_poly.pdbx_strand_id
1 'polypeptide(L)'
;MVSTLLPFALLALAFSAWPLASGGSWCPTHGPSSGTALGPHSRIKQALKFDDPSPDFAINQDEAHGISRTLAEILYYKEPIHYAPDSSDSDEEADSQRTEIFELRDIIEAKDDSGRSMYETRTAKVMSLIMEDFDTKDRSEKEEIIKRLYLIVRFHPQHADGWATNVIANEENDRTLEALQRGGNYDTIAGLLRALEE
;
A
#
# COMPACT_ATOMS: atom_id res chain seq x y z
N MET A 1 -30.38 11.50 -57.73
CA MET A 1 -29.80 10.55 -56.75
C MET A 1 -29.07 11.37 -55.71
N VAL A 2 -29.61 11.36 -54.49
CA VAL A 2 -29.06 12.10 -53.34
C VAL A 2 -27.95 11.23 -52.76
N SER A 3 -26.72 11.72 -52.72
CA SER A 3 -25.62 11.08 -52.01
C SER A 3 -25.06 12.07 -51.00
N THR A 4 -25.50 11.87 -49.76
CA THR A 4 -25.03 12.49 -48.53
C THR A 4 -23.78 11.77 -48.06
N LEU A 5 -22.61 12.42 -48.11
CA LEU A 5 -21.43 11.97 -47.39
C LEU A 5 -20.75 13.16 -46.70
N LEU A 6 -21.04 13.23 -45.41
CA LEU A 6 -20.31 13.75 -44.25
C LEU A 6 -19.13 14.73 -44.45
N PRO A 7 -19.14 15.87 -43.72
CA PRO A 7 -17.95 16.65 -43.36
C PRO A 7 -17.48 16.26 -41.95
N PHE A 8 -16.42 15.46 -41.82
CA PHE A 8 -15.75 15.23 -40.52
C PHE A 8 -14.24 15.09 -40.72
N ALA A 9 -13.62 16.16 -41.23
CA ALA A 9 -12.16 16.25 -41.36
C ALA A 9 -11.65 17.60 -40.83
N LEU A 10 -12.04 17.98 -39.61
CA LEU A 10 -11.44 19.11 -38.88
C LEU A 10 -11.53 18.89 -37.36
N LEU A 11 -10.83 17.88 -36.85
CA LEU A 11 -10.54 17.79 -35.40
C LEU A 11 -9.28 16.95 -35.14
N ALA A 12 -8.17 17.37 -35.73
CA ALA A 12 -6.85 16.82 -35.44
C ALA A 12 -5.84 17.97 -35.41
N LEU A 13 -5.97 18.88 -34.45
CA LEU A 13 -4.99 19.93 -34.14
C LEU A 13 -5.27 20.56 -32.77
N ALA A 14 -5.11 19.77 -31.71
CA ALA A 14 -4.80 20.27 -30.37
C ALA A 14 -4.28 19.08 -29.55
N PHE A 15 -3.28 19.31 -28.69
CA PHE A 15 -2.50 18.33 -27.92
C PHE A 15 -1.18 17.84 -28.56
N SER A 16 -0.32 18.78 -28.94
CA SER A 16 1.13 18.54 -29.00
C SER A 16 1.89 19.76 -28.49
N ALA A 17 1.75 20.04 -27.20
CA ALA A 17 2.62 20.96 -26.48
C ALA A 17 2.61 20.63 -24.98
N TRP A 18 3.40 19.64 -24.58
CA TRP A 18 3.99 19.66 -23.23
C TRP A 18 5.50 19.50 -23.34
N PRO A 19 6.28 20.32 -22.61
CA PRO A 19 7.71 20.32 -22.71
C PRO A 19 8.31 19.12 -21.97
N LEU A 20 9.23 18.47 -22.65
CA LEU A 20 10.28 17.65 -22.05
C LEU A 20 11.02 18.45 -20.99
N ALA A 21 10.75 18.17 -19.71
CA ALA A 21 11.57 18.59 -18.58
C ALA A 21 11.31 17.70 -17.35
N SER A 22 12.02 16.57 -17.28
CA SER A 22 12.76 16.12 -16.09
C SER A 22 13.19 14.66 -16.29
N GLY A 23 14.41 14.48 -16.77
CA GLY A 23 15.13 13.23 -16.58
C GLY A 23 15.48 13.10 -15.10
N GLY A 24 14.57 12.51 -14.32
CA GLY A 24 14.84 12.00 -12.98
C GLY A 24 15.34 10.57 -13.09
N SER A 25 16.56 10.38 -13.57
CA SER A 25 17.29 9.13 -13.39
C SER A 25 17.49 8.92 -11.88
N TRP A 26 16.63 8.13 -11.27
CA TRP A 26 16.85 7.60 -9.92
C TRP A 26 17.90 6.49 -10.01
N CYS A 27 19.16 6.90 -10.16
CA CYS A 27 20.29 6.11 -9.72
C CYS A 27 20.66 6.60 -8.32
N PRO A 28 20.69 5.73 -7.29
CA PRO A 28 21.21 6.13 -5.99
C PRO A 28 22.74 6.24 -6.10
N THR A 29 23.24 7.42 -6.46
CA THR A 29 24.64 7.77 -6.25
C THR A 29 24.87 8.09 -4.78
N HIS A 30 25.73 7.29 -4.16
CA HIS A 30 26.26 7.43 -2.81
C HIS A 30 26.75 8.85 -2.49
N GLY A 31 26.27 9.39 -1.37
CA GLY A 31 26.83 10.57 -0.70
C GLY A 31 26.42 10.53 0.78
N PRO A 32 27.33 10.75 1.74
CA PRO A 32 27.09 10.45 3.15
C PRO A 32 26.27 11.57 3.78
N SER A 33 24.95 11.42 3.75
CA SER A 33 24.07 12.12 4.66
C SER A 33 23.93 11.24 5.89
N SER A 34 24.47 11.69 7.02
CA SER A 34 24.12 11.23 8.35
C SER A 34 22.63 11.53 8.60
N GLY A 35 21.76 10.75 7.97
CA GLY A 35 20.32 10.83 8.08
C GLY A 35 19.88 10.00 9.27
N THR A 36 19.45 10.66 10.34
CA THR A 36 18.79 10.01 11.47
C THR A 36 17.65 9.15 10.94
N ALA A 37 17.69 7.84 11.18
CA ALA A 37 16.63 6.92 10.76
C ALA A 37 15.29 7.44 11.30
N LEU A 38 14.32 7.65 10.40
CA LEU A 38 12.99 8.09 10.79
C LEU A 38 12.35 7.01 11.67
N GLY A 39 11.83 7.42 12.82
CA GLY A 39 11.06 6.53 13.68
C GLY A 39 9.84 5.94 12.96
N PRO A 40 9.34 4.77 13.40
CA PRO A 40 8.18 4.09 12.80
C PRO A 40 6.98 5.00 12.50
N HIS A 41 6.61 5.90 13.42
CA HIS A 41 5.48 6.80 13.22
C HIS A 41 5.73 7.78 12.06
N SER A 42 6.93 8.36 11.98
CA SER A 42 7.30 9.30 10.93
C SER A 42 7.33 8.62 9.56
N ARG A 43 7.77 7.36 9.49
CA ARG A 43 7.74 6.57 8.25
C ARG A 43 6.32 6.27 7.79
N ILE A 44 5.40 5.95 8.70
CA ILE A 44 3.98 5.76 8.34
C ILE A 44 3.38 7.08 7.83
N LYS A 45 3.61 8.19 8.53
CA LYS A 45 3.16 9.52 8.10
C LYS A 45 3.69 9.87 6.71
N GLN A 46 4.98 9.62 6.46
CA GLN A 46 5.60 9.87 5.16
C GLN A 46 5.02 8.97 4.06
N ALA A 47 4.90 7.65 4.31
CA ALA A 47 4.35 6.71 3.34
C ALA A 47 2.91 7.06 2.97
N LEU A 48 2.12 7.49 3.94
CA LEU A 48 0.74 7.95 3.73
C LEU A 48 0.65 9.45 3.38
N LYS A 49 1.76 10.13 3.02
CA LYS A 49 1.80 11.53 2.57
C LYS A 49 1.15 12.55 3.53
N PHE A 50 1.24 12.35 4.84
CA PHE A 50 0.55 13.17 5.86
C PHE A 50 0.97 14.65 5.89
N ASP A 51 2.04 14.99 5.18
CA ASP A 51 2.48 16.37 4.93
C ASP A 51 1.51 17.17 4.05
N ASP A 52 0.74 16.50 3.21
CA ASP A 52 -0.41 17.07 2.50
C ASP A 52 -1.70 16.80 3.28
N PRO A 53 -2.38 17.79 3.86
CA PRO A 53 -3.65 17.60 4.57
C PRO A 53 -4.88 17.58 3.64
N SER A 54 -4.69 17.67 2.31
CA SER A 54 -5.79 17.74 1.35
C SER A 54 -6.68 16.49 1.39
N PRO A 55 -8.02 16.66 1.31
CA PRO A 55 -8.96 15.56 1.16
C PRO A 55 -8.86 14.88 -0.22
N ASP A 56 -8.27 15.56 -1.20
CA ASP A 56 -8.14 15.14 -2.60
C ASP A 56 -6.75 14.53 -2.90
N PHE A 57 -6.13 13.92 -1.89
CA PHE A 57 -4.82 13.28 -2.02
C PHE A 57 -4.82 12.22 -3.13
N ALA A 58 -3.68 12.07 -3.82
CA ALA A 58 -3.50 11.06 -4.86
C ALA A 58 -2.49 9.99 -4.43
N ILE A 59 -2.91 8.73 -4.56
CA ILE A 59 -2.06 7.54 -4.48
C ILE A 59 -2.35 6.74 -5.75
N ASN A 60 -1.31 6.44 -6.53
CA ASN A 60 -1.42 5.55 -7.69
C ASN A 60 -1.10 4.09 -7.31
N GLN A 61 -1.29 3.17 -8.25
CA GLN A 61 -1.14 1.73 -7.99
C GLN A 61 0.29 1.34 -7.60
N ASP A 62 1.31 1.86 -8.30
CA ASP A 62 2.73 1.59 -8.01
C ASP A 62 3.09 2.09 -6.60
N GLU A 63 2.66 3.30 -6.25
CA GLU A 63 2.82 3.86 -4.91
C GLU A 63 2.12 3.00 -3.85
N ALA A 64 0.91 2.51 -4.11
CA ALA A 64 0.17 1.68 -3.16
C ALA A 64 0.90 0.37 -2.81
N HIS A 65 1.57 -0.27 -3.78
CA HIS A 65 2.40 -1.44 -3.51
C HIS A 65 3.62 -1.10 -2.62
N GLY A 66 4.28 0.03 -2.86
CA GLY A 66 5.39 0.49 -2.01
C GLY A 66 4.94 0.89 -0.60
N ILE A 67 3.80 1.57 -0.49
CA ILE A 67 3.21 2.00 0.78
C ILE A 67 2.76 0.79 1.59
N SER A 68 2.01 -0.14 0.99
CA SER A 68 1.54 -1.35 1.68
C SER A 68 2.69 -2.20 2.22
N ARG A 69 3.78 -2.35 1.44
CA ARG A 69 5.01 -3.01 1.90
C ARG A 69 5.60 -2.27 3.11
N THR A 70 5.77 -0.96 3.01
CA THR A 70 6.34 -0.14 4.09
C THR A 70 5.50 -0.22 5.37
N LEU A 71 4.17 -0.16 5.25
CA LEU A 71 3.27 -0.31 6.38
C LEU A 71 3.38 -1.71 6.99
N ALA A 72 3.31 -2.76 6.18
CA ALA A 72 3.44 -4.14 6.64
C ALA A 72 4.79 -4.35 7.36
N GLU A 73 5.90 -3.86 6.81
CA GLU A 73 7.23 -3.93 7.46
C GLU A 73 7.25 -3.25 8.82
N ILE A 74 6.72 -2.04 8.94
CA ILE A 74 6.71 -1.29 10.20
C ILE A 74 5.83 -1.97 11.26
N LEU A 75 4.71 -2.53 10.82
CA LEU A 75 3.75 -3.25 11.67
C LEU A 75 4.23 -4.66 12.03
N TYR A 76 5.09 -5.26 11.22
CA TYR A 76 5.63 -6.60 11.42
C TYR A 76 6.94 -6.61 12.21
N TYR A 77 7.87 -5.70 11.93
CA TYR A 77 9.20 -5.68 12.54
C TYR A 77 9.35 -4.61 13.64
N LYS A 78 10.05 -4.97 14.71
CA LYS A 78 10.38 -4.08 15.83
C LYS A 78 11.35 -2.97 15.42
N GLU A 79 12.35 -3.33 14.61
CA GLU A 79 13.31 -2.42 13.98
C GLU A 79 13.37 -2.68 12.47
N PRO A 80 13.43 -1.63 11.63
CA PRO A 80 13.62 -1.83 10.20
C PRO A 80 15.01 -2.39 9.95
N ILE A 81 15.08 -3.51 9.22
CA ILE A 81 16.33 -4.17 8.83
C ILE A 81 17.12 -3.19 7.95
N HIS A 82 18.06 -2.48 8.56
CA HIS A 82 19.10 -1.79 7.81
C HIS A 82 20.07 -2.87 7.32
N TYR A 83 19.98 -3.21 6.03
CA TYR A 83 21.03 -3.98 5.35
C TYR A 83 22.33 -3.16 5.39
N ALA A 84 23.14 -3.38 6.42
CA ALA A 84 24.54 -2.98 6.44
C ALA A 84 25.33 -4.08 5.72
N PRO A 85 26.00 -3.80 4.59
CA PRO A 85 26.59 -4.84 3.75
C PRO A 85 27.93 -5.40 4.28
N ASP A 86 28.28 -5.21 5.56
CA ASP A 86 29.63 -5.52 6.05
C ASP A 86 29.73 -5.90 7.53
N SER A 87 28.78 -6.68 8.06
CA SER A 87 28.97 -7.37 9.35
C SER A 87 29.08 -8.87 9.12
N SER A 88 30.29 -9.31 8.81
CA SER A 88 30.74 -10.67 9.08
C SER A 88 30.73 -10.89 10.61
N ASP A 89 30.21 -12.03 11.03
CA ASP A 89 30.32 -12.62 12.37
C ASP A 89 29.31 -12.12 13.43
N SER A 90 28.06 -12.58 13.31
CA SER A 90 27.29 -13.02 14.49
C SER A 90 26.07 -13.85 14.07
N ASP A 91 26.20 -15.17 14.21
CA ASP A 91 25.08 -16.11 14.24
C ASP A 91 24.20 -15.79 15.46
N GLU A 92 23.15 -15.00 15.26
CA GLU A 92 21.90 -14.83 16.04
C GLU A 92 21.31 -13.44 15.78
N GLU A 93 21.07 -13.07 14.51
CA GLU A 93 20.13 -12.00 14.20
C GLU A 93 18.71 -12.54 14.42
N ALA A 94 18.29 -12.53 15.69
CA ALA A 94 16.93 -12.86 16.06
C ALA A 94 15.96 -11.90 15.37
N ASP A 95 15.37 -12.41 14.30
CA ASP A 95 14.10 -12.06 13.69
C ASP A 95 13.21 -11.26 14.66
N SER A 96 13.38 -9.93 14.64
CA SER A 96 12.78 -9.04 15.62
C SER A 96 11.35 -8.72 15.21
N GLN A 97 10.56 -9.77 14.94
CA GLN A 97 9.13 -9.65 14.72
C GLN A 97 8.49 -9.04 15.97
N ARG A 98 7.47 -8.20 15.75
CA ARG A 98 6.67 -7.70 16.85
C ARG A 98 5.83 -8.85 17.40
N THR A 99 5.93 -9.06 18.70
CA THR A 99 5.04 -9.94 19.48
C THR A 99 3.79 -9.21 19.95
N GLU A 100 3.69 -7.90 19.72
CA GLU A 100 2.61 -7.05 20.17
C GLU A 100 2.17 -6.10 19.04
N ILE A 101 0.90 -5.69 19.09
CA ILE A 101 0.34 -4.76 18.11
C ILE A 101 1.05 -3.40 18.23
N PHE A 102 1.38 -2.81 17.10
CA PHE A 102 1.99 -1.48 17.05
C PHE A 102 0.97 -0.37 17.37
N GLU A 103 1.30 0.46 18.37
CA GLU A 103 0.47 1.58 18.80
C GLU A 103 0.46 2.71 17.77
N LEU A 104 -0.72 3.06 17.25
CA LEU A 104 -0.90 4.05 16.17
C LEU A 104 -1.80 5.22 16.58
N ARG A 105 -2.01 5.42 17.88
CA ARG A 105 -2.96 6.42 18.39
C ARG A 105 -2.79 7.80 17.74
N ASP A 106 -1.59 8.37 17.80
CA ASP A 106 -1.28 9.69 17.23
C ASP A 106 -1.43 9.77 15.70
N ILE A 107 -1.41 8.62 15.02
CA ILE A 107 -1.55 8.53 13.57
C ILE A 107 -3.03 8.47 13.19
N ILE A 108 -3.85 7.73 13.95
CA ILE A 108 -5.30 7.64 13.74
C ILE A 108 -5.99 8.97 14.06
N GLU A 109 -5.49 9.71 15.05
CA GLU A 109 -6.07 10.98 15.48
C GLU A 109 -5.84 12.10 14.45
N ALA A 110 -4.89 11.96 13.51
CA ALA A 110 -4.61 12.95 12.47
C ALA A 110 -5.78 13.10 11.48
N LYS A 111 -6.21 14.35 11.23
CA LYS A 111 -7.35 14.67 10.36
C LYS A 111 -6.94 15.50 9.14
N ASP A 112 -7.63 15.28 8.02
CA ASP A 112 -7.53 16.10 6.82
C ASP A 112 -8.26 17.45 7.01
N ASP A 113 -8.15 18.34 6.02
CA ASP A 113 -8.81 19.67 6.05
C ASP A 113 -10.35 19.58 6.12
N SER A 114 -10.92 18.40 5.84
CA SER A 114 -12.36 18.09 5.96
C SER A 114 -12.74 17.40 7.27
N GLY A 115 -11.79 17.22 8.20
CA GLY A 115 -12.01 16.58 9.50
C GLY A 115 -12.08 15.04 9.46
N ARG A 116 -11.74 14.40 8.34
CA ARG A 116 -11.72 12.92 8.20
C ARG A 116 -10.38 12.35 8.63
N SER A 117 -10.36 11.11 9.12
CA SER A 117 -9.11 10.43 9.49
C SER A 117 -8.20 10.26 8.28
N MET A 118 -7.00 10.84 8.34
CA MET A 118 -6.01 10.69 7.26
C MET A 118 -5.53 9.24 7.19
N TYR A 119 -5.30 8.60 8.34
CA TYR A 119 -4.87 7.21 8.38
C TYR A 119 -5.88 6.28 7.70
N GLU A 120 -7.15 6.33 8.12
CA GLU A 120 -8.18 5.41 7.62
C GLU A 120 -8.44 5.64 6.13
N THR A 121 -8.62 6.91 5.73
CA THR A 121 -8.97 7.22 4.33
C THR A 121 -7.85 6.81 3.37
N ARG A 122 -6.60 7.07 3.74
CA ARG A 122 -5.44 6.77 2.88
C ARG A 122 -5.09 5.30 2.88
N THR A 123 -5.17 4.66 4.04
CA THR A 123 -4.96 3.21 4.14
C THR A 123 -6.03 2.46 3.38
N ALA A 124 -7.31 2.85 3.46
CA ALA A 124 -8.39 2.26 2.66
C ALA A 124 -8.13 2.39 1.15
N LYS A 125 -7.62 3.56 0.70
CA LYS A 125 -7.22 3.76 -0.69
C LYS A 125 -6.08 2.83 -1.10
N VAL A 126 -5.05 2.70 -0.27
CA VAL A 126 -3.93 1.77 -0.50
C VAL A 126 -4.42 0.33 -0.58
N MET A 127 -5.24 -0.12 0.37
CA MET A 127 -5.79 -1.48 0.40
C MET A 127 -6.63 -1.78 -0.85
N SER A 128 -7.46 -0.82 -1.28
CA SER A 128 -8.27 -0.96 -2.50
C SER A 128 -7.40 -1.07 -3.75
N LEU A 129 -6.33 -0.27 -3.86
CA LEU A 129 -5.43 -0.28 -5.02
C LEU A 129 -4.59 -1.56 -5.11
N ILE A 130 -4.13 -2.12 -3.98
CA ILE A 130 -3.38 -3.39 -4.04
C ILE A 130 -4.27 -4.61 -4.29
N MET A 131 -5.57 -4.50 -4.03
CA MET A 131 -6.58 -5.48 -4.40
C MET A 131 -7.07 -5.33 -5.85
N GLU A 132 -6.68 -4.28 -6.55
CA GLU A 132 -7.04 -4.10 -7.95
C GLU A 132 -6.43 -5.22 -8.81
N ASP A 133 -7.26 -5.79 -9.69
CA ASP A 133 -6.95 -6.94 -10.54
C ASP A 133 -6.43 -8.16 -9.76
N PHE A 134 -6.80 -8.30 -8.48
CA PHE A 134 -6.33 -9.39 -7.62
C PHE A 134 -6.52 -10.77 -8.25
N ASP A 135 -7.65 -11.04 -8.91
CA ASP A 135 -7.93 -12.34 -9.54
C ASP A 135 -6.96 -12.72 -10.65
N THR A 136 -6.36 -11.72 -11.32
CA THR A 136 -5.42 -11.91 -12.44
C THR A 136 -4.00 -12.23 -11.97
N LYS A 137 -3.71 -12.03 -10.68
CA LYS A 137 -2.38 -12.22 -10.10
C LYS A 137 -2.08 -13.70 -9.86
N ASP A 138 -0.80 -14.03 -9.81
CA ASP A 138 -0.40 -15.39 -9.47
C ASP A 138 -0.63 -15.69 -7.97
N ARG A 139 -0.53 -16.97 -7.60
CA ARG A 139 -0.79 -17.42 -6.23
C ARG A 139 0.14 -16.74 -5.21
N SER A 140 1.43 -16.58 -5.54
CA SER A 140 2.41 -16.00 -4.64
C SER A 140 2.13 -14.52 -4.41
N GLU A 141 1.74 -13.79 -5.47
CA GLU A 141 1.35 -12.38 -5.38
C GLU A 141 0.07 -12.20 -4.56
N LYS A 142 -0.92 -13.08 -4.74
CA LYS A 142 -2.16 -13.09 -3.96
C LYS A 142 -1.88 -13.29 -2.47
N GLU A 143 -1.09 -14.30 -2.12
CA GLU A 143 -0.70 -14.59 -0.74
C GLU A 143 0.01 -13.39 -0.10
N GLU A 144 0.93 -12.75 -0.83
CA GLU A 144 1.66 -11.56 -0.37
C GLU A 144 0.73 -10.34 -0.15
N ILE A 145 -0.25 -10.12 -1.03
CA ILE A 145 -1.24 -9.05 -0.87
C ILE A 145 -2.09 -9.29 0.38
N ILE A 146 -2.62 -10.51 0.53
CA ILE A 146 -3.44 -10.89 1.69
C ILE A 146 -2.65 -10.76 2.99
N LYS A 147 -1.38 -11.21 3.01
CA LYS A 147 -0.47 -11.02 4.14
C LYS A 147 -0.31 -9.55 4.51
N ARG A 148 -0.08 -8.67 3.54
CA ARG A 148 0.06 -7.22 3.79
C ARG A 148 -1.23 -6.62 4.34
N LEU A 149 -2.38 -6.98 3.79
CA LEU A 149 -3.68 -6.52 4.26
C LEU A 149 -3.93 -6.93 5.72
N TYR A 150 -3.64 -8.17 6.07
CA TYR A 150 -3.72 -8.69 7.44
C TYR A 150 -2.91 -7.84 8.42
N LEU A 151 -1.67 -7.53 8.07
CA LEU A 151 -0.79 -6.74 8.92
C LEU A 151 -1.27 -5.28 9.04
N ILE A 152 -1.75 -4.69 7.94
CA ILE A 152 -2.23 -3.29 7.90
C ILE A 152 -3.45 -3.08 8.80
N VAL A 153 -4.38 -4.03 8.85
CA VAL A 153 -5.54 -3.97 9.76
C VAL A 153 -5.24 -4.45 11.18
N ARG A 154 -3.95 -4.67 11.48
CA ARG A 154 -3.35 -4.91 12.81
C ARG A 154 -3.68 -6.25 13.44
N PHE A 155 -3.71 -7.30 12.64
CA PHE A 155 -3.67 -8.64 13.20
C PHE A 155 -2.27 -9.05 13.64
N HIS A 156 -2.17 -10.19 14.35
CA HIS A 156 -0.94 -10.63 14.97
C HIS A 156 0.08 -11.17 13.94
N PRO A 157 1.29 -10.61 13.83
CA PRO A 157 2.29 -10.97 12.80
C PRO A 157 2.55 -12.47 12.61
N GLN A 158 2.57 -13.22 13.72
CA GLN A 158 2.92 -14.64 13.76
C GLN A 158 2.00 -15.57 12.94
N HIS A 159 0.80 -15.12 12.56
CA HIS A 159 -0.16 -15.94 11.82
C HIS A 159 -0.33 -15.52 10.37
N ALA A 160 0.29 -14.42 9.94
CA ALA A 160 0.01 -13.80 8.65
C ALA A 160 0.27 -14.72 7.45
N ASP A 161 1.38 -15.48 7.47
CA ASP A 161 1.77 -16.38 6.37
C ASP A 161 0.83 -17.58 6.23
N GLY A 162 0.57 -18.28 7.34
CA GLY A 162 -0.33 -19.43 7.37
C GLY A 162 -1.77 -19.03 7.06
N TRP A 163 -2.21 -17.89 7.59
CA TRP A 163 -3.53 -17.33 7.32
C TRP A 163 -3.69 -16.97 5.84
N ALA A 164 -2.75 -16.24 5.24
CA ALA A 164 -2.84 -15.87 3.82
C ALA A 164 -2.91 -17.11 2.91
N THR A 165 -2.09 -18.13 3.18
CA THR A 165 -2.13 -19.39 2.43
C THR A 165 -3.49 -20.08 2.52
N ASN A 166 -4.08 -20.12 3.73
CA ASN A 166 -5.39 -20.73 3.96
C ASN A 166 -6.51 -19.94 3.28
N VAL A 167 -6.45 -18.60 3.34
CA VAL A 167 -7.44 -17.73 2.70
C VAL A 167 -7.51 -17.98 1.20
N ILE A 168 -6.35 -18.05 0.52
CA ILE A 168 -6.27 -18.29 -0.92
C ILE A 168 -6.68 -19.71 -1.31
N ALA A 169 -6.45 -20.69 -0.43
CA ALA A 169 -6.75 -22.09 -0.70
C ALA A 169 -8.23 -22.45 -0.51
N ASN A 170 -9.00 -21.64 0.23
CA ASN A 170 -10.39 -21.92 0.57
C ASN A 170 -11.36 -21.20 -0.39
N GLU A 171 -12.02 -21.95 -1.28
CA GLU A 171 -13.02 -21.45 -2.23
C GLU A 171 -14.23 -20.78 -1.56
N GLU A 172 -14.53 -21.09 -0.29
CA GLU A 172 -15.61 -20.41 0.45
C GLU A 172 -15.35 -18.91 0.63
N ASN A 173 -14.08 -18.49 0.53
CA ASN A 173 -13.66 -17.11 0.66
C ASN A 173 -13.84 -16.28 -0.62
N ASP A 174 -14.13 -16.89 -1.77
CA ASP A 174 -14.17 -16.22 -3.07
C ASP A 174 -15.09 -14.99 -3.06
N ARG A 175 -16.27 -15.09 -2.44
CA ARG A 175 -17.20 -13.96 -2.34
C ARG A 175 -16.66 -12.80 -1.51
N THR A 176 -15.93 -13.12 -0.45
CA THR A 176 -15.32 -12.11 0.44
C THR A 176 -14.12 -11.45 -0.24
N LEU A 177 -13.33 -12.23 -0.99
CA LEU A 177 -12.23 -11.73 -1.82
C LEU A 177 -12.75 -10.83 -2.96
N GLU A 178 -13.81 -11.21 -3.64
CA GLU A 178 -14.49 -10.34 -4.62
C GLU A 178 -14.99 -9.04 -3.99
N ALA A 179 -15.55 -9.10 -2.77
CA ALA A 179 -16.01 -7.92 -2.06
C ALA A 179 -14.83 -7.00 -1.68
N LEU A 180 -13.69 -7.56 -1.30
CA LEU A 180 -12.46 -6.79 -1.04
C LEU A 180 -11.95 -6.08 -2.30
N GLN A 181 -12.04 -6.71 -3.47
CA GLN A 181 -11.66 -6.08 -4.74
C GLN A 181 -12.52 -4.87 -5.11
N ARG A 182 -13.81 -4.87 -4.71
CA ARG A 182 -14.67 -3.69 -4.90
C ARG A 182 -14.23 -2.51 -4.02
N GLY A 183 -13.36 -2.74 -3.06
CA GLY A 183 -12.84 -1.74 -2.14
C GLY A 183 -13.92 -1.25 -1.16
N GLY A 184 -13.64 -0.12 -0.52
CA GLY A 184 -14.55 0.49 0.45
C GLY A 184 -13.82 1.47 1.37
N ASN A 185 -14.51 1.86 2.45
CA ASN A 185 -13.83 2.56 3.54
C ASN A 185 -13.04 1.56 4.41
N TYR A 186 -12.23 2.11 5.32
CA TYR A 186 -11.35 1.31 6.18
C TYR A 186 -12.11 0.23 6.95
N ASP A 187 -13.22 0.59 7.60
CA ASP A 187 -14.02 -0.34 8.41
C ASP A 187 -14.64 -1.46 7.59
N THR A 188 -15.08 -1.17 6.36
CA THR A 188 -15.62 -2.18 5.44
C THR A 188 -14.54 -3.20 5.09
N ILE A 189 -13.37 -2.72 4.68
CA ILE A 189 -12.25 -3.60 4.29
C ILE A 189 -11.76 -4.40 5.50
N ALA A 190 -11.61 -3.77 6.67
CA ALA A 190 -11.21 -4.46 7.89
C ALA A 190 -12.24 -5.50 8.35
N GLY A 191 -13.54 -5.22 8.20
CA GLY A 191 -14.61 -6.16 8.48
C GLY A 191 -14.57 -7.38 7.56
N LEU A 192 -14.35 -7.16 6.26
CA LEU A 192 -14.18 -8.25 5.29
C LEU A 192 -12.95 -9.10 5.59
N LEU A 193 -11.82 -8.48 5.97
CA LEU A 193 -10.61 -9.21 6.36
C LEU A 193 -10.81 -10.04 7.64
N ARG A 194 -11.63 -9.59 8.60
CA ARG A 194 -12.01 -10.40 9.77
C ARG A 194 -12.90 -11.58 9.40
N ALA A 195 -13.82 -11.39 8.46
CA ALA A 195 -14.69 -12.46 7.99
C ALA A 195 -13.92 -13.60 7.28
N LEU A 196 -12.69 -13.35 6.83
CA LEU A 196 -11.79 -14.37 6.27
C LEU A 196 -11.05 -15.19 7.35
N GLU A 197 -11.16 -14.83 8.63
CA GLU A 197 -10.58 -15.58 9.75
C GLU A 197 -11.55 -16.61 10.36
N GLU A 198 -12.85 -16.44 10.14
CA GLU A 198 -13.94 -17.31 10.63
C GLU A 198 -14.18 -18.53 9.74
#